data_AF-A0A3D2V9J7-F1
#
_entry.id   AF-A0A3D2V9J7-F1
#
_cell.length_a   1.000
_cell.length_b   1.000
_cell.length_c   1.000
_cell.angle_alpha   90.00
_cell.angle_beta   90.00
_cell.angle_gamma   90.00
#
_symmetry.space_group_name_H-M   'P 1'
#
loop_
_entity.id
_entity.type
_entity.pdbx_description
1 polymer ?
#
loop_
_entity_poly.entity_id
_entity_poly.type
_entity_poly.pdbx_seq_one_letter_code
_entity_poly.pdbx_strand_id
1 'polypeptide(L)'
;NESQDETQWEVIPHSQHLACNSCGRSFEHLTPHHFSFNSNLGWCSSCEGIGIQTGANLSLMIPDTRLTLAEGVLKLWPDLENRISRAMLEALGARLGVPTDLPFEKLTPRQRRIMLHGGPPQWIEVQIPADGSDPARKFSFQFKGLYPALAEASRLSASLRSRLEHLIDEVECSTCGGSRIRDDAGAYRFRNETVETLCRTPLGDLLSLVNKWELDDREQLIAGELLREIKARLEFLNEIGLFYLSLNRPSAT
;
A
#
# COMPACT_ATOMS: atom_id res chain seq x y z
N ASN A 1 -37.58 1.62 31.61
CA ASN A 1 -36.49 0.68 31.89
C ASN A 1 -36.24 0.45 33.38
N GLU A 2 -37.18 0.74 34.29
CA GLU A 2 -36.96 0.53 35.74
C GLU A 2 -37.43 -0.84 36.25
N SER A 3 -37.97 -1.70 35.38
CA SER A 3 -38.52 -3.01 35.73
C SER A 3 -37.65 -4.20 35.31
N GLN A 4 -36.44 -3.95 34.80
CA GLN A 4 -35.48 -4.99 34.42
C GLN A 4 -34.38 -5.12 35.48
N ASP A 5 -34.02 -6.36 35.78
CA ASP A 5 -32.88 -6.74 36.63
C ASP A 5 -31.61 -6.01 36.17
N GLU A 6 -30.84 -5.44 37.11
CA GLU A 6 -29.61 -4.67 36.84
C GLU A 6 -28.61 -5.44 35.97
N THR A 7 -28.62 -6.77 36.05
CA THR A 7 -27.78 -7.65 35.22
C THR A 7 -28.13 -7.62 33.73
N GLN A 8 -29.31 -7.13 33.38
CA GLN A 8 -29.80 -7.02 31.99
C GLN A 8 -29.69 -5.61 31.41
N TRP A 9 -29.10 -4.68 32.17
CA TRP A 9 -28.95 -3.31 31.69
C TRP A 9 -27.89 -3.25 30.58
N GLU A 10 -28.18 -2.46 29.56
CA GLU A 10 -27.20 -2.16 28.51
C GLU A 10 -26.07 -1.32 29.11
N VAL A 11 -24.88 -1.90 29.20
CA VAL A 11 -23.68 -1.20 29.68
C VAL A 11 -22.97 -0.56 28.49
N ILE A 12 -22.98 0.77 28.45
CA ILE A 12 -22.23 1.54 27.46
C ILE A 12 -20.96 2.06 28.13
N PRO A 13 -19.77 1.50 27.82
CA PRO A 13 -18.51 1.98 28.38
C PRO A 13 -18.12 3.32 27.75
N HIS A 14 -17.85 4.30 28.61
CA HIS A 14 -17.33 5.62 28.23
C HIS A 14 -15.89 5.80 28.69
N SER A 15 -15.09 6.55 27.92
CA SER A 15 -13.71 6.91 28.25
C SER A 15 -13.59 8.43 28.37
N GLN A 16 -12.84 8.91 29.35
CA GLN A 16 -12.46 10.33 29.48
C GLN A 16 -11.30 10.70 28.54
N HIS A 17 -10.64 9.71 27.95
CA HIS A 17 -9.61 9.88 26.93
C HIS A 17 -10.16 9.51 25.55
N LEU A 18 -9.59 10.09 24.50
CA LEU A 18 -9.84 9.63 23.13
C LEU A 18 -9.33 8.19 23.02
N ALA A 19 -10.22 7.21 23.01
CA ALA A 19 -9.85 5.80 23.00
C ALA A 19 -10.82 4.98 22.14
N CYS A 20 -10.28 3.95 21.48
CA CYS A 20 -11.05 3.03 20.68
C CYS A 20 -11.62 1.90 21.55
N ASN A 21 -12.95 1.79 21.64
CA ASN A 21 -13.61 0.76 22.44
C ASN A 21 -13.38 -0.67 21.91
N SER A 22 -13.04 -0.85 20.63
CA SER A 22 -12.85 -2.19 20.05
C SER A 22 -11.44 -2.74 20.24
N CYS A 23 -10.42 -1.89 20.29
CA CYS A 23 -9.01 -2.32 20.38
C CYS A 23 -8.25 -1.75 21.58
N GLY A 24 -8.85 -0.86 22.37
CA GLY A 24 -8.23 -0.25 23.55
C GLY A 24 -7.12 0.76 23.25
N ARG A 25 -6.89 1.13 21.99
CA ARG A 25 -5.89 2.14 21.61
C ARG A 25 -6.34 3.52 22.08
N SER A 26 -5.48 4.22 22.81
CA SER A 26 -5.66 5.62 23.20
C SER A 26 -5.01 6.56 22.19
N PHE A 27 -5.57 7.76 22.06
CA PHE A 27 -5.14 8.82 21.16
C PHE A 27 -4.92 10.12 21.94
N GLU A 28 -3.99 10.93 21.45
CA GLU A 28 -3.75 12.28 21.97
C GLU A 28 -4.60 13.31 21.22
N HIS A 29 -4.77 14.49 21.83
CA HIS A 29 -5.38 15.60 21.12
C HIS A 29 -4.44 16.11 20.02
N LEU A 30 -4.87 15.97 18.78
CA LEU A 30 -4.08 16.43 17.64
C LEU A 30 -4.12 17.96 17.52
N THR A 31 -2.96 18.53 17.23
CA THR A 31 -2.74 19.93 16.87
C THR A 31 -2.34 20.01 15.39
N PRO A 32 -2.36 21.20 14.76
CA PRO A 32 -1.93 21.34 13.35
C PRO A 32 -0.54 20.76 13.03
N HIS A 33 0.39 20.73 14.00
CA HIS A 33 1.71 20.12 13.82
C HIS A 33 1.65 18.62 13.54
N HIS A 34 0.62 17.92 14.02
CA HIS A 34 0.42 16.49 13.76
C HIS A 34 0.00 16.21 12.31
N PHE A 35 -0.51 17.22 11.61
CA PHE A 35 -0.86 17.14 10.18
C PHE A 35 0.27 17.65 9.27
N SER A 36 1.43 18.00 9.84
CA SER A 36 2.59 18.48 9.09
C SER A 36 3.63 17.37 8.95
N PHE A 37 3.92 16.96 7.72
CA PHE A 37 5.02 16.04 7.43
C PHE A 37 6.41 16.67 7.62
N ASN A 38 6.49 17.98 7.85
CA ASN A 38 7.72 18.71 8.18
C ASN A 38 7.98 18.77 9.70
N SER A 39 7.09 18.20 10.52
CA SER A 39 7.26 18.12 11.97
C SER A 39 7.44 16.68 12.39
N ASN A 40 8.37 16.43 13.30
CA ASN A 40 8.55 15.12 13.91
C ASN A 40 7.31 14.60 14.67
N LEU A 41 6.41 15.51 15.08
CA LEU A 41 5.14 15.17 15.73
C LEU A 41 4.11 14.61 14.74
N GLY A 42 4.19 14.98 13.47
CA GLY A 42 3.19 14.67 12.45
C GLY A 42 3.67 13.73 11.36
N TRP A 43 4.97 13.57 11.16
CA TRP A 43 5.50 12.75 10.09
C TRP A 43 5.27 11.25 10.29
N CYS A 44 5.19 10.50 9.19
CA CYS A 44 5.22 9.04 9.23
C CYS A 44 6.57 8.57 9.81
N SER A 45 6.55 7.72 10.83
CA SER A 45 7.77 7.22 11.46
C SER A 45 8.63 6.32 10.57
N SER A 46 8.05 5.73 9.52
CA SER A 46 8.78 4.83 8.61
C SER A 46 9.54 5.56 7.51
N CYS A 47 9.05 6.71 7.06
CA CYS A 47 9.66 7.48 5.97
C CYS A 47 10.05 8.89 6.39
N GLU A 48 9.90 9.26 7.66
CA GLU A 48 10.27 10.57 8.22
C GLU A 48 9.71 11.73 7.38
N GLY A 49 8.45 11.64 6.96
CA GLY A 49 7.78 12.71 6.21
C GLY A 49 8.12 12.78 4.72
N ILE A 50 9.03 11.94 4.21
CA ILE A 50 9.43 11.92 2.81
C ILE A 50 8.30 11.37 1.91
N GLY A 51 7.58 10.36 2.40
CA GLY A 51 6.42 9.73 1.71
C GLY A 51 6.80 8.64 0.72
N ILE A 52 8.08 8.53 0.39
CA ILE A 52 8.63 7.46 -0.42
C ILE A 52 9.68 6.67 0.37
N GLN A 53 10.00 5.49 -0.11
CA GLN A 53 11.08 4.66 0.40
C GLN A 53 11.72 3.91 -0.78
N THR A 54 13.00 3.58 -0.64
CA THR A 54 13.66 2.67 -1.59
C THR A 54 13.07 1.27 -1.41
N GLY A 55 12.40 0.78 -2.44
CA GLY A 55 11.67 -0.48 -2.35
C GLY A 55 11.53 -1.19 -3.68
N ALA A 56 11.07 -2.43 -3.59
CA ALA A 56 10.76 -3.25 -4.74
C ALA A 56 9.62 -2.62 -5.56
N ASN A 57 9.88 -2.25 -6.81
CA ASN A 57 8.87 -1.67 -7.69
C ASN A 57 8.11 -2.79 -8.41
N LEU A 58 6.81 -2.91 -8.11
CA LEU A 58 5.95 -3.94 -8.69
C LEU A 58 5.91 -3.87 -10.23
N SER A 59 5.86 -2.66 -10.78
CA SER A 59 5.82 -2.43 -12.23
C SER A 59 7.12 -2.84 -12.92
N LEU A 60 8.25 -2.86 -12.19
CA LEU A 60 9.52 -3.38 -12.71
C LEU A 60 9.59 -4.91 -12.59
N MET A 61 9.03 -5.48 -11.52
CA MET A 61 8.99 -6.93 -11.33
C MET A 61 7.97 -7.63 -12.23
N ILE A 62 6.86 -6.95 -12.56
CA ILE A 62 5.69 -7.45 -13.30
C ILE A 62 5.23 -6.36 -14.30
N PRO A 63 5.98 -6.15 -15.39
CA PRO A 63 5.74 -5.02 -16.30
C PRO A 63 4.46 -5.15 -17.14
N ASP A 64 4.07 -6.38 -17.48
CA ASP A 64 2.83 -6.62 -18.23
C ASP A 64 1.94 -7.64 -17.52
N THR A 65 1.00 -7.13 -16.71
CA THR A 65 0.07 -7.96 -15.94
C THR A 65 -0.91 -8.79 -16.79
N ARG A 66 -0.96 -8.57 -18.12
CA ARG A 66 -1.79 -9.35 -19.04
C ARG A 66 -1.15 -10.68 -19.40
N LEU A 67 0.15 -10.84 -19.17
CA LEU A 67 0.86 -12.10 -19.35
C LEU A 67 0.59 -13.07 -18.20
N THR A 68 0.67 -14.35 -18.49
CA THR A 68 0.56 -15.45 -17.54
C THR A 68 1.88 -15.72 -16.81
N LEU A 69 1.85 -16.54 -15.76
CA LEU A 69 3.09 -16.98 -15.11
C LEU A 69 3.94 -17.82 -16.07
N ALA A 70 3.31 -18.69 -16.86
CA ALA A 70 3.97 -19.56 -17.84
C ALA A 70 4.58 -18.78 -19.03
N GLU A 71 4.08 -17.58 -19.32
CA GLU A 71 4.65 -16.66 -20.32
C GLU A 71 5.80 -15.79 -19.76
N GLY A 72 6.17 -15.96 -18.50
CA GLY A 72 7.33 -15.28 -17.92
C GLY A 72 7.04 -13.87 -17.40
N VAL A 73 5.83 -13.63 -16.89
CA VAL A 73 5.48 -12.32 -16.32
C VAL A 73 6.33 -11.90 -15.10
N LEU A 74 6.90 -12.86 -14.37
CA LEU A 74 7.69 -12.60 -13.16
C LEU A 74 9.18 -12.43 -13.49
N LYS A 75 9.70 -11.21 -13.48
CA LYS A 75 11.10 -10.94 -13.84
C LYS A 75 12.14 -11.55 -12.91
N LEU A 76 11.79 -11.77 -11.64
CA LEU A 76 12.68 -12.43 -10.68
C LEU A 76 12.69 -13.96 -10.80
N TRP A 77 11.74 -14.53 -11.55
CA TRP A 77 11.70 -15.97 -11.75
C TRP A 77 12.80 -16.39 -12.74
N PRO A 78 13.47 -17.53 -12.55
CA PRO A 78 14.46 -18.00 -13.51
C PRO A 78 13.86 -18.22 -14.90
N ASP A 79 14.69 -18.14 -15.93
CA ASP A 79 14.25 -18.30 -17.32
C ASP A 79 13.43 -19.58 -17.54
N LEU A 80 12.22 -19.43 -18.11
CA LEU A 80 11.27 -20.51 -18.34
C LEU A 80 11.59 -21.36 -19.58
N GLU A 81 12.58 -20.97 -20.39
CA GLU A 81 13.20 -21.87 -21.39
C GLU A 81 13.90 -23.05 -20.69
N ASN A 82 14.38 -22.85 -19.47
CA ASN A 82 14.99 -23.91 -18.67
C ASN A 82 13.90 -24.86 -18.12
N ARG A 83 14.03 -26.16 -18.44
CA ARG A 83 13.13 -27.23 -17.99
C ARG A 83 12.98 -27.29 -16.47
N ILE A 84 14.04 -26.96 -15.72
CA ILE A 84 13.99 -26.90 -14.24
C ILE A 84 13.12 -25.75 -13.76
N SER A 85 13.27 -24.56 -14.34
CA SER A 85 12.49 -23.38 -13.96
C SER A 85 11.00 -23.59 -14.22
N ARG A 86 10.67 -24.19 -15.37
CA ARG A 86 9.29 -24.53 -15.72
C ARG A 86 8.68 -25.54 -14.75
N ALA A 87 9.40 -26.62 -14.43
CA ALA A 87 8.95 -27.60 -13.45
C ALA A 87 8.78 -27.01 -12.04
N MET A 88 9.64 -26.07 -11.63
CA MET A 88 9.48 -25.34 -10.37
C MET A 88 8.19 -24.51 -10.37
N LEU A 89 7.87 -23.84 -11.48
CA LEU A 89 6.69 -23.00 -11.60
C LEU A 89 5.40 -23.83 -11.56
N GLU A 90 5.38 -24.95 -12.30
CA GLU A 90 4.26 -25.89 -12.30
C GLU A 90 4.02 -26.50 -10.92
N ALA A 91 5.08 -26.96 -10.24
CA ALA A 91 4.98 -27.49 -8.89
C ALA A 91 4.49 -26.44 -7.88
N LEU A 92 4.93 -25.19 -8.03
CA LEU A 92 4.47 -24.07 -7.22
C LEU A 92 2.99 -23.78 -7.45
N GLY A 93 2.56 -23.72 -8.71
CA GLY A 93 1.16 -23.49 -9.08
C GLY A 93 0.24 -24.56 -8.53
N ALA A 94 0.62 -25.84 -8.70
CA ALA A 94 -0.12 -26.98 -8.18
C ALA A 94 -0.19 -27.00 -6.65
N ARG A 95 0.92 -26.71 -5.97
CA ARG A 95 0.98 -26.76 -4.50
C ARG A 95 0.27 -25.58 -3.83
N LEU A 96 0.38 -24.38 -4.41
CA LEU A 96 -0.16 -23.15 -3.83
C LEU A 96 -1.55 -22.78 -4.36
N GLY A 97 -2.08 -23.54 -5.33
CA GLY A 97 -3.36 -23.23 -5.98
C GLY A 97 -3.31 -21.95 -6.80
N VAL A 98 -2.17 -21.67 -7.42
CA VAL A 98 -1.97 -20.50 -8.30
C VAL A 98 -1.97 -20.99 -9.75
N PRO A 99 -2.96 -20.60 -10.57
CA PRO A 99 -2.98 -20.98 -11.98
C PRO A 99 -1.83 -20.29 -12.73
N THR A 100 -1.10 -21.06 -13.52
CA THR A 100 0.09 -20.59 -14.26
C THR A 100 -0.25 -20.09 -15.66
N ASP A 101 -1.42 -20.44 -16.16
CA ASP A 101 -1.99 -20.19 -17.49
C ASP A 101 -3.01 -19.05 -17.52
N LEU A 102 -3.25 -18.40 -16.37
CA LEU A 102 -4.10 -17.22 -16.28
C LEU A 102 -3.26 -15.94 -16.26
N PRO A 103 -3.70 -14.87 -16.96
CA PRO A 103 -3.11 -13.54 -16.85
C PRO A 103 -2.97 -13.11 -15.39
N PHE A 104 -1.85 -12.47 -15.05
CA PHE A 104 -1.58 -12.05 -13.66
C PHE A 104 -2.68 -11.13 -13.10
N GLU A 105 -3.22 -10.24 -13.94
CA GLU A 105 -4.35 -9.35 -13.60
C GLU A 105 -5.67 -10.07 -13.33
N LYS A 106 -5.80 -11.34 -13.71
CA LYS A 106 -6.99 -12.17 -13.46
C LYS A 106 -6.84 -13.07 -12.23
N LEU A 107 -5.64 -13.15 -11.65
CA LEU A 107 -5.43 -13.85 -10.38
C LEU A 107 -6.26 -13.21 -9.27
N THR A 108 -6.77 -14.04 -8.36
CA THR A 108 -7.48 -13.56 -7.17
C THR A 108 -6.56 -12.74 -6.26
N PRO A 109 -7.10 -11.83 -5.42
CA PRO A 109 -6.27 -11.07 -4.46
C PRO A 109 -5.41 -11.96 -3.57
N ARG A 110 -5.92 -13.14 -3.17
CA ARG A 110 -5.18 -14.13 -2.39
C ARG A 110 -4.00 -14.71 -3.18
N GLN A 111 -4.21 -15.10 -4.44
CA GLN A 111 -3.14 -15.65 -5.30
C GLN A 111 -2.06 -14.60 -5.56
N ARG A 112 -2.43 -13.36 -5.88
CA ARG A 112 -1.45 -12.26 -6.04
C ARG A 112 -0.66 -12.04 -4.76
N ARG A 113 -1.32 -12.02 -3.60
CA ARG A 113 -0.66 -11.89 -2.31
C ARG A 113 0.36 -13.01 -2.08
N ILE A 114 0.02 -14.26 -2.41
CA ILE A 114 0.96 -15.39 -2.30
C ILE A 114 2.17 -15.17 -3.23
N MET A 115 1.97 -14.75 -4.47
CA MET A 115 3.08 -14.49 -5.39
C MET A 115 4.00 -13.35 -4.93
N LEU A 116 3.42 -12.29 -4.39
CA LEU A 116 4.17 -11.09 -3.98
C LEU A 116 4.83 -11.24 -2.61
N HIS A 117 4.11 -11.75 -1.62
CA HIS A 117 4.53 -11.79 -0.21
C HIS A 117 4.81 -13.19 0.33
N GLY A 118 4.55 -14.23 -0.46
CA GLY A 118 4.66 -15.61 -0.03
C GLY A 118 3.41 -16.12 0.67
N GLY A 119 3.36 -17.44 0.85
CA GLY A 119 2.40 -18.11 1.73
C GLY A 119 3.06 -18.58 3.02
N PRO A 120 2.35 -19.37 3.84
CA PRO A 120 2.95 -20.08 4.96
C PRO A 120 4.18 -20.88 4.51
N PRO A 121 5.25 -20.96 5.33
CA PRO A 121 6.45 -21.71 5.00
C PRO A 121 6.08 -23.16 4.67
N GLN A 122 6.35 -23.57 3.43
CA GLN A 122 6.08 -24.92 2.99
C GLN A 122 7.08 -25.34 1.92
N TRP A 123 7.46 -26.61 1.97
CA TRP A 123 8.30 -27.22 0.97
C TRP A 123 7.46 -27.61 -0.26
N ILE A 124 7.95 -27.19 -1.43
CA ILE A 124 7.38 -27.53 -2.73
C ILE A 124 8.31 -28.58 -3.33
N GLU A 125 7.79 -29.78 -3.52
CA GLU A 125 8.52 -30.87 -4.17
C GLU A 125 8.46 -30.73 -5.68
N VAL A 126 9.62 -30.81 -6.34
CA VAL A 126 9.75 -30.73 -7.79
C VAL A 126 10.28 -32.05 -8.28
N GLN A 127 9.57 -32.64 -9.24
CA GLN A 127 9.98 -33.88 -9.91
C GLN A 127 10.11 -33.62 -11.40
N ILE A 128 11.30 -33.84 -11.94
CA ILE A 128 11.62 -33.66 -13.35
C ILE A 128 11.93 -35.06 -13.91
N PRO A 129 11.11 -35.59 -14.84
CA PRO A 129 11.40 -36.86 -15.47
C PRO A 129 12.67 -36.78 -16.33
N ALA A 130 13.28 -37.94 -16.56
CA ALA A 130 14.38 -38.05 -17.50
C ALA A 130 13.89 -37.74 -18.92
N ASP A 131 14.71 -37.04 -19.69
CA ASP A 131 14.40 -36.67 -21.07
C ASP A 131 15.68 -36.84 -21.92
N GLY A 132 15.69 -37.85 -22.78
CA GLY A 132 16.86 -38.25 -23.54
C GLY A 132 18.09 -38.53 -22.65
N SER A 133 19.14 -37.73 -22.81
CA SER A 133 20.40 -37.82 -22.06
C SER A 133 20.37 -37.13 -20.69
N ASP A 134 19.29 -36.41 -20.36
CA ASP A 134 19.22 -35.60 -19.15
C ASP A 134 18.56 -36.41 -18.01
N PRO A 135 19.28 -36.69 -16.90
CA PRO A 135 18.79 -37.59 -15.86
C PRO A 135 17.59 -37.00 -15.11
N ALA A 136 16.77 -37.89 -14.54
CA ALA A 136 15.67 -37.48 -13.67
C ALA A 136 16.20 -36.75 -12.43
N ARG A 137 15.50 -35.69 -12.01
CA ARG A 137 15.88 -34.87 -10.85
C ARG A 137 14.71 -34.72 -9.90
N LYS A 138 15.00 -34.81 -8.60
CA LYS A 138 14.05 -34.53 -7.53
C LYS A 138 14.69 -33.61 -6.51
N PHE A 139 14.02 -32.53 -6.18
CA PHE A 139 14.46 -31.60 -5.16
C PHE A 139 13.26 -30.88 -4.56
N SER A 140 13.51 -30.08 -3.52
CA SER A 140 12.47 -29.29 -2.89
C SER A 140 12.98 -27.89 -2.63
N PHE A 141 12.08 -26.91 -2.70
CA PHE A 141 12.39 -25.52 -2.41
C PHE A 141 11.26 -24.87 -1.62
N GLN A 142 11.55 -23.73 -1.02
CA GLN A 142 10.54 -22.89 -0.37
C GLN A 142 10.36 -21.61 -1.18
N PHE A 143 9.11 -21.24 -1.42
CA PHE A 143 8.77 -19.98 -2.07
C PHE A 143 8.36 -18.94 -1.03
N LYS A 144 9.21 -17.93 -0.84
CA LYS A 144 8.98 -16.84 0.12
C LYS A 144 8.19 -15.67 -0.48
N GLY A 145 7.91 -15.66 -1.78
CA GLY A 145 7.34 -14.51 -2.49
C GLY A 145 8.40 -13.62 -3.13
N LEU A 146 7.97 -12.79 -4.09
CA LEU A 146 8.85 -11.89 -4.84
C LEU A 146 9.49 -10.81 -3.97
N TYR A 147 8.71 -10.14 -3.11
CA TYR A 147 9.23 -9.08 -2.24
C TYR A 147 10.28 -9.60 -1.25
N PRO A 148 10.02 -10.70 -0.50
CA PRO A 148 11.03 -11.23 0.40
C PRO A 148 12.26 -11.77 -0.34
N ALA A 149 12.07 -12.40 -1.51
CA ALA A 149 13.19 -12.88 -2.32
C ALA A 149 14.10 -11.73 -2.79
N LEU A 150 13.54 -10.62 -3.26
CA LEU A 150 14.32 -9.44 -3.65
C LEU A 150 15.07 -8.84 -2.45
N ALA A 151 14.39 -8.70 -1.32
CA ALA A 151 14.98 -8.15 -0.10
C ALA A 151 16.10 -9.04 0.48
N GLU A 152 15.98 -10.37 0.38
CA GLU A 152 17.02 -11.31 0.78
C GLU A 152 18.20 -11.27 -0.20
N ALA A 153 17.93 -11.29 -1.50
CA ALA A 153 18.93 -11.23 -2.55
C ALA A 153 19.79 -9.96 -2.50
N SER A 154 19.20 -8.79 -2.18
CA SER A 154 19.94 -7.54 -2.03
C SER A 154 20.88 -7.53 -0.81
N ARG A 155 20.64 -8.40 0.19
CA ARG A 155 21.47 -8.55 1.39
C ARG A 155 22.57 -9.60 1.24
N LEU A 156 22.37 -10.61 0.39
CA LEU A 156 23.28 -11.76 0.26
C LEU A 156 24.66 -11.42 -0.35
N SER A 157 24.71 -10.59 -1.40
CA SER A 157 26.00 -10.20 -2.01
C SER A 157 25.91 -8.88 -2.78
N ALA A 158 27.06 -8.20 -2.93
CA ALA A 158 27.15 -6.95 -3.69
C ALA A 158 26.85 -7.15 -5.19
N SER A 159 27.29 -8.28 -5.77
CA SER A 159 27.03 -8.61 -7.18
C SER A 159 25.55 -8.87 -7.45
N LEU A 160 24.86 -9.55 -6.53
CA LEU A 160 23.42 -9.81 -6.66
C LEU A 160 22.61 -8.53 -6.44
N ARG A 161 23.04 -7.67 -5.50
CA ARG A 161 22.44 -6.35 -5.30
C ARG A 161 22.52 -5.49 -6.57
N SER A 162 23.69 -5.37 -7.18
CA SER A 162 23.87 -4.60 -8.42
C SER A 162 23.02 -5.16 -9.57
N ARG A 163 22.90 -6.50 -9.68
CA ARG A 163 22.03 -7.14 -10.67
C ARG A 163 20.54 -6.85 -10.45
N LEU A 164 20.11 -6.56 -9.23
CA LEU A 164 18.70 -6.40 -8.87
C LEU A 164 18.31 -4.93 -8.63
N GLU A 165 19.27 -4.02 -8.70
CA GLU A 165 19.08 -2.58 -8.50
C GLU A 165 18.04 -2.02 -9.47
N HIS A 166 18.00 -2.51 -10.71
CA HIS A 166 17.00 -2.12 -11.72
C HIS A 166 15.55 -2.55 -11.40
N LEU A 167 15.32 -3.32 -10.33
CA LEU A 167 13.99 -3.70 -9.84
C LEU A 167 13.59 -2.95 -8.57
N ILE A 168 14.51 -2.13 -8.06
CA ILE A 168 14.34 -1.30 -6.88
C ILE A 168 14.20 0.14 -7.35
N ASP A 169 13.23 0.85 -6.80
CA ASP A 169 12.92 2.22 -7.16
C ASP A 169 12.48 2.99 -5.92
N GLU A 170 12.28 4.29 -6.09
CA GLU A 170 11.51 5.09 -5.13
C GLU A 170 10.03 4.74 -5.27
N VAL A 171 9.49 4.08 -4.25
CA VAL A 171 8.08 3.70 -4.18
C VAL A 171 7.40 4.43 -3.02
N GLU A 172 6.08 4.58 -3.08
CA GLU A 172 5.33 5.13 -1.95
C GLU A 172 5.61 4.32 -0.67
N CYS A 173 5.74 5.02 0.46
CA CYS A 173 5.99 4.39 1.74
C CYS A 173 4.87 3.41 2.08
N SER A 174 5.22 2.16 2.38
CA SER A 174 4.24 1.10 2.67
C SER A 174 3.44 1.33 3.96
N THR A 175 3.94 2.19 4.86
CA THR A 175 3.28 2.48 6.13
C THR A 175 2.22 3.57 5.98
N CYS A 176 2.56 4.69 5.34
CA CYS A 176 1.66 5.83 5.20
C CYS A 176 0.99 5.94 3.82
N GLY A 177 1.30 5.03 2.88
CA GLY A 177 0.77 5.04 1.53
C GLY A 177 1.11 6.31 0.75
N GLY A 178 2.23 6.98 1.07
CA GLY A 178 2.60 8.25 0.47
C GLY A 178 1.94 9.50 1.07
N SER A 179 1.09 9.37 2.10
CA SER A 179 0.49 10.53 2.79
C SER A 179 1.49 11.37 3.62
N ARG A 180 2.69 10.83 3.88
CA ARG A 180 3.79 11.45 4.64
C ARG A 180 3.54 11.68 6.13
N ILE A 181 2.32 11.48 6.61
CA ILE A 181 1.94 11.74 8.00
C ILE A 181 1.74 10.44 8.79
N ARG A 182 1.76 10.55 10.12
CA ARG A 182 1.46 9.45 11.06
C ARG A 182 0.03 8.95 10.91
N ASP A 183 -0.19 7.72 11.36
CA ASP A 183 -1.40 6.95 11.08
C ASP A 183 -2.67 7.53 11.71
N ASP A 184 -2.59 8.00 12.95
CA ASP A 184 -3.71 8.64 13.64
C ASP A 184 -4.08 9.99 13.02
N ALA A 185 -3.12 10.85 12.67
CA ALA A 185 -3.38 12.09 11.94
C ALA A 185 -3.96 11.81 10.54
N GLY A 186 -3.43 10.80 9.84
CA GLY A 186 -3.96 10.37 8.54
C GLY A 186 -5.36 9.76 8.60
N ALA A 187 -5.75 9.23 9.75
CA ALA A 187 -7.08 8.66 9.97
C ALA A 187 -8.17 9.70 10.26
N TYR A 188 -7.82 10.94 10.60
CA TYR A 188 -8.80 12.00 10.83
C TYR A 188 -9.57 12.32 9.55
N ARG A 189 -10.88 12.51 9.69
CA ARG A 189 -11.79 12.77 8.58
C ARG A 189 -12.57 14.05 8.79
N PHE A 190 -12.77 14.78 7.70
CA PHE A 190 -13.70 15.89 7.62
C PHE A 190 -14.68 15.63 6.50
N ARG A 191 -15.98 15.55 6.82
CA ARG A 191 -17.03 15.15 5.86
C ARG A 191 -16.68 13.87 5.08
N ASN A 192 -16.21 12.85 5.81
CA ASN A 192 -15.72 11.54 5.33
C ASN A 192 -14.39 11.53 4.57
N GLU A 193 -13.77 12.67 4.32
CA GLU A 193 -12.49 12.75 3.60
C GLU A 193 -11.30 12.88 4.54
N THR A 194 -10.24 12.12 4.28
CA THR A 194 -8.95 12.30 4.98
C THR A 194 -8.13 13.37 4.30
N VAL A 195 -7.14 13.93 5.01
CA VAL A 195 -6.20 14.90 4.42
C VAL A 195 -5.46 14.32 3.21
N GLU A 196 -5.14 13.02 3.24
CA GLU A 196 -4.53 12.35 2.08
C GLU A 196 -5.46 12.39 0.86
N THR A 197 -6.73 12.00 1.02
CA THR A 197 -7.68 12.01 -0.11
C THR A 197 -7.83 13.42 -0.68
N LEU A 198 -7.97 14.43 0.19
CA LEU A 198 -8.05 15.82 -0.23
C LEU A 198 -6.80 16.25 -1.02
N CYS A 199 -5.61 15.91 -0.53
CA CYS A 199 -4.37 16.27 -1.20
C CYS A 199 -4.11 15.52 -2.51
N ARG A 200 -4.66 14.31 -2.69
CA ARG A 200 -4.53 13.51 -3.92
C ARG A 200 -5.59 13.86 -4.97
N THR A 201 -6.69 14.47 -4.57
CA THR A 201 -7.77 14.88 -5.47
C THR A 201 -7.29 15.98 -6.44
N PRO A 202 -7.61 15.92 -7.74
CA PRO A 202 -7.33 17.00 -8.67
C PRO A 202 -7.94 18.33 -8.19
N LEU A 203 -7.24 19.45 -8.40
CA LEU A 203 -7.62 20.76 -7.87
C LEU A 203 -9.01 21.22 -8.33
N GLY A 204 -9.46 20.84 -9.53
CA GLY A 204 -10.82 21.14 -10.02
C GLY A 204 -11.90 20.35 -9.28
N ASP A 205 -11.65 19.07 -9.02
CA ASP A 205 -12.54 18.21 -8.24
C ASP A 205 -12.54 18.61 -6.77
N LEU A 206 -11.37 18.97 -6.23
CA LEU A 206 -11.22 19.46 -4.86
C LEU A 206 -11.97 20.78 -4.66
N LEU A 207 -11.89 21.73 -5.59
CA LEU A 207 -12.68 22.96 -5.54
C LEU A 207 -14.18 22.66 -5.54
N SER A 208 -14.62 21.75 -6.42
CA SER A 208 -16.01 21.32 -6.50
C SER A 208 -16.50 20.66 -5.20
N LEU A 209 -15.64 19.88 -4.54
CA LEU A 209 -15.91 19.25 -3.25
C LEU A 209 -16.03 20.31 -2.13
N VAL A 210 -15.06 21.21 -2.04
CA VAL A 210 -14.98 22.26 -1.02
C VAL A 210 -16.16 23.25 -1.15
N ASN A 211 -16.65 23.51 -2.36
CA ASN A 211 -17.83 24.35 -2.59
C ASN A 211 -19.13 23.72 -2.11
N LYS A 212 -19.20 22.39 -1.96
CA LYS A 212 -20.36 21.68 -1.41
C LYS A 212 -20.37 21.64 0.12
N TRP A 213 -19.30 22.09 0.79
CA TRP A 213 -19.25 22.06 2.24
C TRP A 213 -20.11 23.18 2.84
N GLU A 214 -21.17 22.76 3.52
CA GLU A 214 -22.02 23.61 4.35
C GLU A 214 -21.56 23.53 5.80
N LEU A 215 -21.02 24.63 6.32
CA LEU A 215 -20.60 24.75 7.72
C LEU A 215 -21.79 25.11 8.60
N ASP A 216 -21.91 24.45 9.76
CA ASP A 216 -22.87 24.89 10.80
C ASP A 216 -22.38 26.19 11.49
N ASP A 217 -23.21 26.81 12.34
CA ASP A 217 -22.88 28.08 13.00
C ASP A 217 -21.57 28.01 13.83
N ARG A 218 -21.30 26.86 14.45
CA ARG A 218 -20.10 26.65 15.26
C ARG A 218 -18.87 26.47 14.37
N GLU A 219 -18.97 25.66 13.33
CA GLU A 219 -17.93 25.47 12.34
C GLU A 219 -17.62 26.77 11.59
N GLN A 220 -18.63 27.57 11.26
CA GLN A 220 -18.48 28.86 10.60
C GLN A 220 -17.69 29.84 11.48
N LEU A 221 -17.97 29.87 12.79
CA LEU A 221 -17.23 30.70 13.75
C LEU A 221 -15.76 30.30 13.86
N ILE A 222 -15.44 29.00 13.79
CA ILE A 222 -14.08 28.47 13.99
C ILE A 222 -13.26 28.46 12.70
N ALA A 223 -13.85 28.00 11.60
CA ALA A 223 -13.17 27.64 10.35
C ALA A 223 -13.66 28.43 9.12
N GLY A 224 -14.65 29.32 9.27
CA GLY A 224 -15.22 30.05 8.13
C GLY A 224 -14.19 30.90 7.37
N GLU A 225 -13.26 31.54 8.08
CA GLU A 225 -12.16 32.29 7.47
C GLU A 225 -11.14 31.38 6.78
N LEU A 226 -10.76 30.28 7.44
CA LEU A 226 -9.86 29.28 6.85
C LEU A 226 -10.44 28.70 5.55
N LEU A 227 -11.73 28.36 5.55
CA LEU A 227 -12.39 27.81 4.38
C LEU A 227 -12.47 28.82 3.23
N ARG A 228 -12.70 30.11 3.54
CA ARG A 228 -12.69 31.19 2.55
C ARG A 228 -11.33 31.31 1.86
N GLU A 229 -10.25 31.27 2.63
CA GLU A 229 -8.87 31.35 2.11
C GLU A 229 -8.51 30.11 1.28
N ILE A 230 -8.91 28.92 1.72
CA ILE A 230 -8.73 27.68 0.94
C ILE A 230 -9.46 27.78 -0.40
N LYS A 231 -10.73 28.20 -0.40
CA LYS A 231 -11.52 28.39 -1.63
C LYS A 231 -10.84 29.38 -2.57
N ALA A 232 -10.45 30.55 -2.09
CA ALA A 232 -9.79 31.57 -2.91
C ALA A 232 -8.50 31.06 -3.56
N ARG A 233 -7.67 30.30 -2.83
CA ARG A 233 -6.44 29.70 -3.39
C ARG A 233 -6.73 28.63 -4.43
N LEU A 234 -7.72 27.78 -4.16
CA LEU A 234 -8.14 26.75 -5.12
C LEU A 234 -8.71 27.39 -6.39
N GLU A 235 -9.57 28.39 -6.28
CA GLU A 235 -10.10 29.16 -7.41
C GLU A 235 -8.97 29.75 -8.26
N PHE A 236 -8.04 30.47 -7.63
CA PHE A 236 -6.88 31.03 -8.31
C PHE A 236 -6.07 29.97 -9.07
N LEU A 237 -5.74 28.83 -8.42
CA LEU A 237 -4.98 27.75 -9.06
C LEU A 237 -5.73 27.13 -10.25
N ASN A 238 -7.06 27.03 -10.16
CA ASN A 238 -7.89 26.54 -11.26
C ASN A 238 -7.96 27.54 -12.43
N GLU A 239 -8.09 28.83 -12.13
CA GLU A 239 -8.14 29.92 -13.14
C GLU A 239 -6.84 30.02 -13.96
N ILE A 240 -5.68 29.79 -13.33
CA ILE A 240 -4.39 29.76 -14.04
C ILE A 240 -4.13 28.42 -14.77
N GLY A 241 -5.11 27.50 -14.77
CA GLY A 241 -5.06 26.27 -15.56
C GLY A 241 -4.41 25.07 -14.88
N LEU A 242 -4.22 25.06 -13.55
CA LEU A 242 -3.63 23.93 -12.81
C LEU A 242 -4.67 22.92 -12.29
N PHE A 243 -5.91 22.99 -12.76
CA PHE A 243 -7.05 22.17 -12.28
C PHE A 243 -6.82 20.65 -12.28
N TYR A 244 -5.94 20.14 -13.15
CA TYR A 244 -5.64 18.72 -13.30
C TYR A 244 -4.55 18.22 -12.34
N LEU A 245 -3.85 19.11 -11.63
CA LEU A 245 -2.84 18.75 -10.64
C LEU A 245 -3.48 18.45 -9.29
N SER A 246 -2.73 17.81 -8.40
CA SER A 246 -3.12 17.58 -7.01
C SER A 246 -2.10 18.22 -6.06
N LEU A 247 -2.50 18.50 -4.81
CA LEU A 247 -1.64 19.13 -3.81
C LEU A 247 -0.48 18.23 -3.36
N ASN A 248 -0.63 16.91 -3.48
CA ASN A 248 0.42 15.95 -3.14
C ASN A 248 1.52 15.83 -4.21
N ARG A 249 1.40 16.55 -5.34
CA ARG A 249 2.41 16.50 -6.39
C ARG A 249 3.76 17.05 -5.87
N PRO A 250 4.86 16.30 -5.99
CA PRO A 250 6.18 16.81 -5.63
C PRO A 250 6.55 18.06 -6.44
N SER A 251 7.09 19.06 -5.75
CA SER A 251 7.72 20.21 -6.41
C SER A 251 9.03 19.75 -7.04
N ALA A 252 9.26 20.11 -8.29
CA ALA A 252 10.58 19.98 -8.92
C ALA A 252 11.41 21.20 -8.49
N THR A 253 12.08 21.10 -7.36
CA THR A 253 12.97 22.14 -6.81
C THR A 253 14.26 21.51 -6.34
#